data_AF-A0A2U2Z2W1-F1
#
_entry.id   AF-A0A2U2Z2W1-F1
#
_cell.length_a   1.000
_cell.length_b   1.000
_cell.length_c   1.000
_cell.angle_alpha   90.00
_cell.angle_beta   90.00
_cell.angle_gamma   90.00
#
_symmetry.space_group_name_H-M   'P 1'
#
loop_
_entity.id
_entity.type
_entity.pdbx_description
1 polymer ?
#
loop_
_entity_poly.entity_id
_entity_poly.type
_entity_poly.pdbx_seq_one_letter_code
_entity_poly.pdbx_strand_id
1 'polypeptide(L)'
;MTTFGISLLRVAPRQWIEVAQEAERLGFESVWMSEHLVLPIDMDPSNYPDGKLPIRPGTPLFDVMVYLAAIAAGTTTLRLGTFIYQLGLSLDPPTCSEGDLLIVL
;
A
#
# COMPACT_ATOMS: atom_id res chain seq x y z
N MET A 1 -8.24 -11.41 -21.23
CA MET A 1 -7.69 -10.09 -21.61
C MET A 1 -6.74 -9.69 -20.49
N THR A 2 -5.49 -9.38 -20.79
CA THR A 2 -4.48 -9.06 -19.77
C THR A 2 -4.72 -7.66 -19.24
N THR A 3 -4.73 -7.50 -17.93
CA THR A 3 -4.87 -6.22 -17.25
C THR A 3 -3.59 -5.85 -16.51
N PHE A 4 -3.43 -4.56 -16.22
CA PHE A 4 -2.25 -4.03 -15.56
C PHE A 4 -2.65 -3.11 -14.41
N GLY A 5 -1.89 -3.19 -13.32
CA GLY A 5 -1.97 -2.26 -12.20
C GLY A 5 -0.61 -1.61 -11.94
N ILE A 6 -0.63 -0.51 -11.19
CA ILE A 6 0.58 0.21 -10.80
C ILE A 6 0.69 0.36 -9.28
N SER A 7 1.91 0.36 -8.79
CA SER A 7 2.22 0.65 -7.39
C SER A 7 2.49 2.14 -7.20
N LEU A 8 1.88 2.72 -6.16
CA LEU A 8 2.11 4.12 -5.78
C LEU A 8 3.19 4.26 -4.70
N LEU A 9 3.87 3.17 -4.31
CA LEU A 9 4.85 3.13 -3.22
C LEU A 9 5.94 4.22 -3.31
N ARG A 10 6.38 4.56 -4.52
CA ARG A 10 7.44 5.56 -4.75
C ARG A 10 6.91 6.91 -5.23
N VAL A 11 5.60 7.09 -5.24
CA VAL A 11 4.97 8.36 -5.60
C VAL A 11 4.89 9.21 -4.35
N ALA A 12 5.25 10.49 -4.46
CA ALA A 12 5.15 11.40 -3.32
C ALA A 12 3.67 11.53 -2.88
N PRO A 13 3.37 11.54 -1.56
CA PRO A 13 1.98 11.54 -1.08
C PRO A 13 1.08 12.64 -1.67
N ARG A 14 1.65 13.83 -1.91
CA ARG A 14 0.94 14.96 -2.52
C ARG A 14 0.44 14.70 -3.96
N GLN A 15 0.92 13.65 -4.62
CA GLN A 15 0.64 13.33 -6.02
C GLN A 15 -0.23 12.08 -6.19
N TRP A 16 -0.60 11.39 -5.11
CA TRP A 16 -1.31 10.11 -5.24
C TRP A 16 -2.63 10.22 -5.98
N ILE A 17 -3.43 11.25 -5.71
CA ILE A 17 -4.72 11.45 -6.38
C ILE A 17 -4.52 11.75 -7.86
N GLU A 18 -3.63 12.69 -8.20
CA GLU A 18 -3.34 13.06 -9.59
C GLU A 18 -2.83 11.86 -10.41
N VAL A 19 -1.92 11.07 -9.82
CA VAL A 19 -1.39 9.88 -10.48
C VAL A 19 -2.45 8.78 -10.63
N ALA A 20 -3.33 8.60 -9.63
CA ALA A 20 -4.42 7.63 -9.72
C ALA A 20 -5.45 8.02 -10.81
N GLN A 21 -5.80 9.30 -10.90
CA GLN A 21 -6.67 9.83 -11.95
C GLN A 21 -6.07 9.63 -13.34
N GLU A 22 -4.78 9.89 -13.49
CA GLU A 22 -4.09 9.66 -14.76
C GLU A 22 -3.98 8.18 -15.10
N ALA A 23 -3.76 7.31 -14.10
CA ALA A 23 -3.75 5.87 -14.28
C ALA A 23 -5.12 5.35 -14.77
N GLU A 24 -6.21 5.82 -14.17
CA GLU A 24 -7.57 5.54 -14.62
C GLU A 24 -7.80 6.00 -16.06
N ARG A 25 -7.39 7.24 -16.39
CA ARG A 25 -7.50 7.80 -17.74
C ARG A 25 -6.73 6.99 -18.79
N LEU A 26 -5.60 6.42 -18.42
CA LEU A 26 -4.75 5.59 -19.28
C LEU A 26 -5.22 4.13 -19.37
N GLY A 27 -6.26 3.75 -18.63
CA GLY A 27 -6.85 2.42 -18.68
C GLY A 27 -6.14 1.38 -17.81
N PHE A 28 -5.37 1.80 -16.80
CA PHE A 28 -4.94 0.86 -15.77
C PHE A 28 -6.15 0.35 -14.99
N GLU A 29 -6.12 -0.93 -14.66
CA GLU A 29 -7.22 -1.57 -13.92
C GLU A 29 -7.17 -1.20 -12.44
N SER A 30 -5.96 -1.07 -11.88
CA SER A 30 -5.78 -0.94 -10.44
C SER A 30 -4.58 -0.10 -10.04
N VAL A 31 -4.68 0.52 -8.87
CA VAL A 31 -3.54 1.08 -8.14
C VAL A 31 -3.37 0.39 -6.81
N TRP A 32 -2.13 0.32 -6.35
CA TRP A 32 -1.78 -0.44 -5.17
C TRP A 32 -0.86 0.32 -4.21
N MET A 33 -1.15 0.19 -2.91
CA MET A 33 -0.42 0.82 -1.82
C MET A 33 0.20 -0.21 -0.88
N SER A 34 1.36 0.10 -0.30
CA SER A 34 1.88 -0.66 0.85
C SER A 34 1.29 -0.12 2.14
N GLU A 35 1.11 -0.99 3.13
CA GLU A 35 0.70 -0.61 4.48
C GLU A 35 1.74 -1.06 5.50
N HIS A 36 2.09 -0.16 6.42
CA HIS A 36 2.82 -0.46 7.65
C HIS A 36 2.35 0.52 8.74
N LEU A 37 1.81 0.02 9.84
CA LEU A 37 1.50 0.83 11.02
C LEU A 37 2.75 1.25 11.80
N VAL A 38 3.75 0.37 11.83
CA VAL A 38 5.01 0.59 12.55
C VAL A 38 6.18 0.09 11.71
N LEU A 39 7.32 0.77 11.85
CA LEU A 39 8.59 0.32 11.30
C LEU A 39 9.50 -0.12 12.44
N PRO A 40 10.25 -1.23 12.29
CA PRO A 40 11.25 -1.60 13.26
C PRO A 40 12.30 -0.50 13.40
N ILE A 41 12.63 -0.13 14.63
CA ILE A 41 13.67 0.89 14.92
C ILE A 41 15.08 0.34 14.67
N ASP A 42 15.26 -0.95 14.96
CA ASP A 42 16.54 -1.66 14.86
C ASP A 42 16.45 -2.66 13.72
N MET A 43 16.94 -2.25 12.55
CA MET A 43 17.14 -3.13 11.41
C MET A 43 18.63 -3.23 11.11
N ASP A 44 19.17 -4.45 11.10
CA ASP A 44 20.56 -4.69 10.72
C ASP A 44 20.71 -4.58 9.19
N PRO A 45 21.46 -3.58 8.67
CA PRO A 45 21.66 -3.41 7.24
C PRO A 45 22.41 -4.58 6.60
N SER A 46 23.15 -5.39 7.38
CA SER A 46 23.88 -6.56 6.88
C SER A 46 22.97 -7.63 6.26
N ASN A 47 21.68 -7.61 6.61
CA ASN A 47 20.66 -8.52 6.05
C ASN A 47 20.23 -8.15 4.62
N TYR A 48 20.70 -7.03 4.08
CA TYR A 48 20.33 -6.55 2.74
C TYR A 48 21.53 -6.63 1.78
N PRO A 49 21.35 -7.09 0.52
CA PRO A 49 22.45 -7.31 -0.42
C PRO A 49 23.34 -6.09 -0.70
N ASP A 50 22.80 -4.88 -0.56
CA ASP A 50 23.50 -3.62 -0.77
C ASP A 50 23.86 -2.88 0.54
N GLY A 51 23.61 -3.51 1.69
CA GLY A 51 23.84 -2.92 3.00
C GLY A 51 22.92 -1.74 3.32
N LYS A 52 21.82 -1.56 2.58
CA LYS A 52 20.91 -0.42 2.76
C LYS A 52 19.52 -0.90 3.16
N LEU A 53 18.97 -0.22 4.16
CA LEU A 53 17.58 -0.44 4.56
C LEU A 53 16.64 0.07 3.46
N PRO A 54 15.58 -0.69 3.12
CA PRO A 54 14.62 -0.29 2.09
C PRO A 54 13.77 0.90 2.52
N ILE A 55 13.55 1.06 3.83
CA ILE A 55 12.81 2.16 4.44
C ILE A 55 13.49 2.58 5.74
N ARG A 56 13.51 3.89 6.02
CA ARG A 56 14.06 4.41 7.28
C ARG A 56 12.99 4.34 8.37
N PRO A 57 13.34 4.02 9.63
CA PRO A 57 12.36 3.97 10.72
C PRO A 57 11.59 5.28 10.95
N GLY A 58 12.18 6.43 10.61
CA GLY A 58 11.54 7.75 10.71
C GLY A 58 10.73 8.16 9.48
N THR A 59 10.55 7.29 8.48
CA THR A 59 9.69 7.60 7.33
C THR A 59 8.25 7.78 7.81
N PRO A 60 7.58 8.90 7.50
CA PRO A 60 6.17 9.08 7.84
C PRO A 60 5.32 7.99 7.22
N LEU A 61 4.56 7.29 8.07
CA LEU A 61 3.59 6.30 7.67
C LEU A 61 2.20 6.91 7.73
N PHE A 62 1.37 6.51 6.79
CA PHE A 62 0.02 6.97 6.63
C PHE A 62 -0.93 5.79 6.71
N ASP A 63 -2.08 5.97 7.36
CA ASP A 63 -3.12 4.96 7.34
C ASP A 63 -3.59 4.72 5.90
N VAL A 64 -3.35 3.50 5.40
CA VAL A 64 -3.60 3.17 4.01
C VAL A 64 -5.09 3.29 3.66
N MET A 65 -5.99 3.00 4.61
CA MET A 65 -7.43 3.02 4.37
C MET A 65 -7.92 4.45 4.17
N VAL A 66 -7.36 5.41 4.91
CA VAL A 66 -7.66 6.84 4.74
C VAL A 66 -7.27 7.32 3.34
N TYR A 67 -6.08 6.97 2.86
CA TYR A 67 -5.64 7.42 1.54
C TYR A 67 -6.29 6.67 0.38
N LEU A 68 -6.60 5.38 0.53
CA LEU A 68 -7.40 4.66 -0.45
C LEU A 68 -8.81 5.23 -0.54
N ALA A 69 -9.42 5.65 0.58
CA ALA A 69 -10.70 6.35 0.56
C ALA A 69 -10.61 7.71 -0.17
N ALA A 70 -9.53 8.46 0.03
CA ALA A 70 -9.29 9.71 -0.69
C ALA A 70 -9.09 9.50 -2.20
N ILE A 71 -8.37 8.44 -2.60
CA ILE A 71 -8.21 8.06 -4.01
C ILE A 71 -9.55 7.63 -4.59
N ALA A 72 -10.31 6.79 -3.88
CA ALA A 72 -11.65 6.35 -4.30
C ALA A 72 -12.58 7.53 -4.57
N ALA A 73 -12.52 8.59 -3.75
CA ALA A 73 -13.31 9.80 -3.96
C ALA A 73 -12.91 10.58 -5.23
N GLY A 74 -11.70 10.38 -5.74
CA GLY A 74 -11.15 11.05 -6.92
C GLY A 74 -11.17 10.23 -8.21
N THR A 75 -11.59 8.97 -8.16
CA THR A 75 -11.64 8.02 -9.31
C THR A 75 -13.01 7.32 -9.38
N THR A 76 -13.32 6.65 -10.48
CA THR A 76 -14.69 6.12 -10.71
C THR A 76 -14.77 4.62 -11.01
N THR A 77 -13.74 4.05 -11.61
CA THR A 77 -13.65 2.69 -12.13
C THR A 77 -12.38 1.96 -11.68
N LEU A 78 -11.36 2.72 -11.27
CA LEU A 78 -10.07 2.22 -10.82
C LEU A 78 -10.22 1.36 -9.56
N ARG A 79 -9.69 0.14 -9.60
CA ARG A 79 -9.65 -0.76 -8.44
C ARG A 79 -8.51 -0.36 -7.51
N LEU A 80 -8.72 -0.54 -6.21
CA LEU A 80 -7.82 -0.05 -5.17
C LEU A 80 -7.39 -1.20 -4.28
N GLY A 81 -6.09 -1.42 -4.15
CA GLY A 81 -5.56 -2.56 -3.41
C GLY A 81 -4.39 -2.23 -2.48
N THR A 82 -4.11 -3.17 -1.58
CA THR A 82 -2.95 -3.17 -0.68
C THR A 82 -2.04 -4.36 -0.96
N PHE A 83 -0.71 -4.20 -0.88
CA PHE A 83 0.24 -5.32 -0.85
C PHE A 83 1.24 -5.14 0.30
N ILE A 84 1.16 -5.86 1.41
CA ILE A 84 0.02 -6.59 1.99
C ILE A 84 -0.65 -5.69 3.05
N TYR A 85 -1.85 -6.02 3.52
CA TYR A 85 -2.44 -5.39 4.70
C TYR A 85 -2.30 -6.30 5.92
N GLN A 86 -1.66 -5.82 6.98
CA GLN A 86 -1.36 -6.65 8.15
C GLN A 86 -2.51 -6.58 9.17
N LEU A 87 -3.54 -7.40 8.95
CA LEU A 87 -4.77 -7.38 9.72
C LEU A 87 -4.57 -7.51 11.24
N GLY A 88 -3.67 -8.41 11.68
CA GLY A 88 -3.41 -8.67 13.10
C GLY A 88 -2.76 -7.50 13.86
N LEU A 89 -2.24 -6.49 13.16
CA LEU A 89 -1.75 -5.25 13.77
C LEU A 89 -2.84 -4.18 13.90
N SER A 90 -3.93 -4.31 13.14
CA SER A 90 -5.01 -3.32 13.06
C SER A 90 -6.29 -3.75 13.81
N LEU A 91 -6.44 -5.04 14.11
CA LEU A 91 -7.59 -5.60 14.81
C LEU A 91 -7.17 -6.28 16.12
N ASP A 92 -8.11 -6.37 17.06
CA ASP A 92 -7.91 -7.17 18.27
C ASP A 92 -7.62 -8.65 17.90
N PRO A 93 -6.66 -9.31 18.55
CA PRO A 93 -6.23 -10.68 18.24
C PRO A 93 -7.35 -11.73 18.08
N PRO A 94 -8.43 -11.78 18.89
CA PRO A 94 -9.47 -12.80 18.74
C PRO A 94 -10.31 -12.68 17.46
N THR A 95 -10.24 -11.55 16.76
CA THR A 95 -10.98 -11.33 15.50
C THR A 95 -10.24 -11.84 14.26
N CYS A 96 -8.98 -12.24 14.37
CA CYS A 96 -8.14 -12.66 13.25
C CYS A 96 -8.00 -14.20 13.26
N SER A 97 -8.93 -14.93 12.66
CA SER A 97 -8.83 -16.40 12.51
C SER A 97 -7.83 -16.79 11.42
N GLU A 98 -7.03 -17.82 11.68
CA GLU A 98 -6.09 -18.44 10.73
C GLU A 98 -6.83 -19.10 9.55
N GLY A 99 -6.96 -18.37 8.44
CA GLY A 99 -7.49 -18.89 7.19
C GLY A 99 -7.84 -17.73 6.27
N ASP A 100 -7.29 -17.76 5.05
CA ASP A 100 -7.55 -16.80 3.97
C ASP A 100 -6.77 -15.48 4.01
N LEU A 101 -5.44 -15.55 3.88
CA LEU A 101 -4.66 -14.38 3.48
C LEU A 101 -4.55 -14.30 1.94
N LEU A 102 -5.61 -13.81 1.31
CA LEU A 102 -5.56 -13.18 0.00
C LEU A 102 -6.42 -11.91 0.05
N ILE A 103 -5.82 -10.78 0.45
CA ILE A 103 -6.50 -9.49 0.32
C ILE A 103 -6.33 -9.04 -1.14
N VAL A 104 -7.26 -9.54 -1.97
CA VAL A 104 -7.60 -8.95 -3.26
C VAL A 104 -9.08 -8.61 -3.17
N LEU A 105 -9.40 -7.32 -3.22
CA LEU A 105 -10.61 -6.86 -3.89
C LEU A 105 -10.15 -6.04 -5.09
#